data_AF-A0AAX3J5L1-F1
#
_entry.id   AF-A0AAX3J5L1-F1
#
_cell.length_a   1.000
_cell.length_b   1.000
_cell.length_c   1.000
_cell.angle_alpha   90.00
_cell.angle_beta   90.00
_cell.angle_gamma   90.00
#
_symmetry.space_group_name_H-M   'P 1'
#
loop_
_entity.id
_entity.type
_entity.pdbx_description
1 polymer ?
#
loop_
_entity_poly.entity_id
_entity_poly.type
_entity_poly.pdbx_seq_one_letter_code
_entity_poly.pdbx_strand_id
1 'polypeptide(L)'
;MRFLIQTFLTRTNDGRQLKYEIYSNSRKLDHFDKVPEGSTRIICYQLNDKQIEIIDDDVDVKPLFEANQPKPNTWYSDGQDRVRLDMLIDYLRDNS
;
A
#
# COMPACT_ATOMS: atom_id res chain seq x y z
N MET A 1 4.62 10.13 13.98
CA MET A 1 4.92 8.70 14.29
C MET A 1 4.12 7.86 13.32
N ARG A 2 4.69 6.80 12.74
CA ARG A 2 4.00 5.90 11.81
C ARG A 2 3.88 4.50 12.42
N PHE A 3 2.81 3.79 12.09
CA PHE A 3 2.47 2.47 12.61
C PHE A 3 2.51 1.46 11.47
N LEU A 4 3.17 0.33 11.67
CA LEU A 4 3.08 -0.81 10.75
C LEU A 4 1.65 -1.38 10.85
N ILE A 5 0.91 -1.32 9.75
CA ILE A 5 -0.47 -1.80 9.68
C ILE A 5 -0.61 -3.11 8.90
N GLN A 6 0.32 -3.39 7.98
CA GLN A 6 0.30 -4.61 7.19
C GLN A 6 1.71 -5.00 6.74
N THR A 7 1.97 -6.31 6.72
CA THR A 7 3.13 -6.90 6.05
C THR A 7 2.66 -8.06 5.19
N PHE A 8 3.22 -8.19 3.99
CA PHE A 8 2.99 -9.37 3.17
C PHE A 8 4.20 -9.71 2.30
N LEU A 9 4.22 -10.95 1.85
CA LEU A 9 5.21 -11.48 0.91
C LEU A 9 4.57 -11.66 -0.45
N THR A 10 5.31 -11.38 -1.51
CA THR A 10 4.93 -11.70 -2.89
C THR A 10 6.13 -12.25 -3.64
N ARG A 11 5.86 -12.90 -4.77
CA ARG A 11 6.89 -13.39 -5.68
C ARG A 11 6.68 -12.76 -7.04
N THR A 12 7.72 -12.16 -7.57
CA THR A 12 7.74 -11.57 -8.91
C THR A 12 7.76 -12.68 -9.98
N ASN A 13 7.45 -12.32 -11.22
CA ASN A 13 7.48 -13.26 -12.34
C ASN A 13 8.86 -13.85 -12.62
N ASP A 14 9.93 -13.14 -12.26
CA ASP A 14 11.32 -13.62 -12.37
C ASP A 14 11.79 -14.44 -11.16
N GLY A 15 10.90 -14.73 -10.21
CA GLY A 15 11.14 -15.64 -9.08
C GLY A 15 11.75 -14.97 -7.85
N ARG A 16 12.00 -13.66 -7.87
CA ARG A 16 12.44 -12.89 -6.68
C ARG A 16 11.33 -12.86 -5.63
N GLN A 17 11.73 -12.90 -4.37
CA GLN A 17 10.79 -12.75 -3.25
C GLN A 17 10.85 -11.32 -2.75
N LEU A 18 9.69 -10.66 -2.71
CA LEU A 18 9.55 -9.33 -2.16
C LEU A 18 8.75 -9.38 -0.86
N LYS A 19 9.11 -8.49 0.04
CA LYS A 19 8.36 -8.20 1.27
C LYS A 19 7.93 -6.75 1.21
N TYR A 20 6.66 -6.49 1.45
CA TYR A 20 6.12 -5.16 1.60
C TYR A 20 5.75 -4.89 3.06
N GLU A 21 6.09 -3.71 3.55
CA GLU A 21 5.64 -3.18 4.83
C GLU A 21 4.87 -1.89 4.59
N ILE A 22 3.60 -1.87 4.98
CA ILE A 22 2.72 -0.72 4.85
C ILE A 22 2.61 -0.05 6.21
N TYR A 23 3.08 1.19 6.27
CA TYR A 23 3.01 2.05 7.44
C TYR A 23 1.93 3.11 7.25
N SER A 24 1.18 3.44 8.30
CA SER A 24 0.19 4.52 8.31
C SER A 24 0.41 5.50 9.45
N ASN A 25 -0.04 6.74 9.31
CA ASN A 25 -0.10 7.71 10.40
C ASN A 25 -1.10 7.30 11.50
N SER A 26 -2.03 6.39 11.20
CA SER A 26 -3.03 5.87 12.14
C SER A 26 -2.74 4.41 12.49
N ARG A 27 -2.86 4.07 13.79
CA ARG A 27 -2.61 2.71 14.28
C ARG A 27 -3.69 1.71 13.84
N LYS A 28 -4.92 2.19 13.67
CA LYS A 28 -6.04 1.42 13.14
C LYS A 28 -6.55 2.14 11.91
N LEU A 29 -6.93 1.35 10.90
CA LEU A 29 -7.70 1.87 9.78
C LEU A 29 -9.11 2.24 10.27
N ASP A 30 -9.81 3.02 9.45
CA ASP A 30 -11.19 3.40 9.74
C ASP A 30 -12.14 2.19 9.67
N HIS A 31 -13.44 2.41 9.89
CA HIS A 31 -14.45 1.34 9.88
C HIS A 31 -14.54 0.54 8.56
N PHE A 32 -13.89 0.98 7.48
CA PHE A 32 -13.95 0.32 6.18
C PHE A 32 -12.59 -0.23 5.73
N ASP A 33 -11.61 -0.29 6.63
CA ASP A 33 -10.22 -0.66 6.33
C ASP A 33 -9.66 0.17 5.15
N LYS A 34 -10.04 1.45 5.11
CA LYS A 34 -9.62 2.37 4.07
C LYS A 34 -8.40 3.18 4.49
N VAL A 35 -7.55 3.40 3.50
CA VAL A 35 -6.32 4.15 3.57
C VAL A 35 -6.52 5.47 2.85
N PRO A 36 -6.41 6.63 3.54
CA PRO A 36 -6.39 7.94 2.90
C PRO A 36 -5.12 8.18 2.08
N GLU A 37 -5.24 8.91 0.97
CA GLU A 37 -4.08 9.36 0.19
C GLU A 37 -3.09 10.13 1.07
N GLY A 38 -1.78 9.90 0.87
CA GLY A 38 -0.71 10.55 1.63
C GLY A 38 -0.60 10.14 3.11
N SER A 39 -1.46 9.25 3.59
CA SER A 39 -1.41 8.78 4.98
C SER A 39 -0.45 7.60 5.20
N THR A 40 0.00 6.96 4.12
CA THR A 40 0.86 5.77 4.14
C THR A 40 2.26 6.01 3.63
N ARG A 41 3.18 5.18 4.11
CA ARG A 41 4.49 4.93 3.49
C ARG A 41 4.65 3.44 3.33
N ILE A 42 5.17 3.03 2.18
CA ILE A 42 5.30 1.62 1.83
C ILE A 42 6.76 1.35 1.56
N ILE A 43 7.34 0.40 2.29
CA ILE A 43 8.72 -0.03 2.09
C ILE A 43 8.69 -1.40 1.44
N CYS A 44 9.42 -1.53 0.33
CA CYS A 44 9.63 -2.80 -0.35
C CYS A 44 11.04 -3.31 -0.08
N TYR A 45 11.13 -4.58 0.26
CA TYR A 45 12.37 -5.29 0.49
C TYR A 45 12.48 -6.46 -0.49
N GLN A 46 13.67 -6.68 -1.03
CA GLN A 46 14.01 -7.93 -1.69
C GLN A 46 14.60 -8.90 -0.67
N LEU A 47 14.07 -10.12 -0.66
CA LEU A 47 14.56 -11.22 0.15
C LEU A 47 15.50 -12.08 -0.68
N ASN A 48 16.76 -12.15 -0.26
CA ASN A 48 17.76 -13.05 -0.80
C ASN A 48 18.14 -14.08 0.28
N ASP A 49 18.73 -15.21 -0.10
CA ASP A 49 19.01 -16.33 0.83
C ASP A 49 19.80 -15.96 2.09
N LYS A 50 20.54 -14.84 2.05
CA LYS A 50 21.45 -14.40 3.12
C LYS A 50 21.14 -13.02 3.68
N GLN A 51 20.27 -12.24 3.04
CA GLN A 51 20.07 -10.83 3.39
C GLN A 51 18.71 -10.30 2.97
N ILE A 52 18.27 -9.26 3.67
CA ILE A 52 17.07 -8.48 3.37
C ILE A 52 17.55 -7.09 2.95
N GLU A 53 17.26 -6.70 1.72
CA GLU A 53 17.69 -5.42 1.16
C GLU A 53 16.47 -4.55 0.90
N ILE A 54 16.52 -3.27 1.28
CA ILE A 54 15.51 -2.29 0.89
C ILE A 54 15.72 -1.99 -0.59
N ILE A 55 14.69 -2.20 -1.40
CA ILE A 55 14.71 -1.85 -2.83
C ILE A 55 13.94 -0.56 -3.13
N ASP A 56 12.94 -0.24 -2.30
CA ASP A 56 12.18 0.99 -2.37
C ASP A 56 11.74 1.38 -0.96
N ASP A 57 12.00 2.61 -0.53
CA ASP A 57 11.67 3.10 0.80
C ASP A 57 10.38 3.93 0.85
N ASP A 58 9.76 4.22 -0.30
CA ASP A 58 8.43 4.85 -0.40
C ASP A 58 7.78 4.57 -1.77
N VAL A 59 7.24 3.35 -1.92
CA VAL A 59 6.65 2.88 -3.18
C VAL A 59 5.55 3.81 -3.66
N ASP A 60 5.66 4.28 -4.91
CA ASP A 60 4.67 5.18 -5.51
C ASP A 60 3.35 4.46 -5.79
N VAL A 61 2.35 4.79 -4.98
CA VAL A 61 0.97 4.30 -5.10
C VAL A 61 0.00 5.41 -5.51
N LYS A 62 0.50 6.60 -5.87
CA LYS A 62 -0.34 7.70 -6.35
C LYS A 62 -1.23 7.29 -7.54
N PRO A 63 -0.77 6.48 -8.52
CA PRO A 63 -1.62 6.03 -9.62
C PRO A 63 -2.85 5.24 -9.15
N LEU A 64 -2.75 4.49 -8.05
CA LEU A 64 -3.88 3.76 -7.48
C LEU A 64 -4.94 4.72 -6.93
N PHE A 65 -4.52 5.79 -6.25
CA PHE A 65 -5.44 6.80 -5.72
C PHE A 65 -6.10 7.60 -6.84
N GLU A 66 -5.33 8.04 -7.84
CA GLU A 66 -5.83 8.74 -9.02
C GLU A 66 -6.87 7.90 -9.78
N ALA A 67 -6.62 6.60 -9.96
CA ALA A 67 -7.55 5.68 -10.63
C ALA A 67 -8.85 5.43 -9.83
N ASN A 68 -8.83 5.64 -8.52
CA ASN A 68 -9.97 5.44 -7.62
C ASN A 68 -10.58 6.75 -7.12
N GLN A 69 -10.27 7.87 -7.79
CA GLN A 69 -10.84 9.16 -7.41
C GLN A 69 -12.37 9.16 -7.50
N PRO A 70 -13.03 9.82 -6.54
CA PRO A 70 -14.47 9.96 -6.55
C PRO A 70 -14.94 10.66 -7.84
N LYS A 71 -16.01 10.14 -8.44
CA LYS A 71 -16.59 10.80 -9.62
C LYS A 71 -17.10 12.20 -9.25
N PRO A 72 -16.99 13.19 -10.15
CA PRO A 72 -17.55 14.52 -9.90
C PRO A 72 -19.01 14.44 -9.46
N ASN A 73 -19.40 15.28 -8.49
CA ASN A 73 -20.75 15.37 -7.93
C ASN A 73 -21.27 14.10 -7.23
N THR A 74 -20.39 13.18 -6.83
CA THR A 74 -20.76 12.00 -6.04
C THR A 74 -20.37 12.21 -4.58
N TRP A 75 -21.31 11.99 -3.66
CA TRP A 75 -21.08 12.06 -2.22
C TRP A 75 -20.58 10.71 -1.68
N TYR A 76 -19.49 10.73 -0.92
CA TYR A 76 -18.89 9.56 -0.30
C TYR A 76 -18.92 9.72 1.22
N SER A 77 -19.59 8.79 1.90
CA SER A 77 -19.81 8.84 3.35
C SER A 77 -18.53 8.77 4.18
N ASP A 78 -17.46 8.23 3.60
CA ASP A 78 -16.17 7.97 4.23
C ASP A 78 -15.09 9.01 3.88
N GLY A 79 -15.42 10.04 3.09
CA GLY A 79 -14.47 11.05 2.64
C GLY A 79 -13.88 10.78 1.26
N GLN A 80 -13.27 11.80 0.67
CA GLN A 80 -12.64 11.72 -0.65
C GLN A 80 -11.24 11.07 -0.55
N ASP A 81 -10.77 10.51 -1.65
CA ASP A 81 -9.39 10.03 -1.86
C ASP A 81 -8.93 8.94 -0.88
N ARG A 82 -9.71 7.85 -0.82
CA ARG A 82 -9.39 6.66 -0.01
C ARG A 82 -9.49 5.38 -0.82
N VAL A 83 -8.57 4.45 -0.57
CA VAL A 83 -8.59 3.10 -1.16
C VAL A 83 -8.65 2.05 -0.06
N ARG A 84 -9.28 0.90 -0.33
CA ARG A 84 -9.26 -0.21 0.64
C ARG A 84 -7.85 -0.77 0.75
N LEU A 85 -7.45 -1.21 1.95
CA LEU A 85 -6.16 -1.85 2.17
C LEU A 85 -5.95 -3.04 1.22
N ASP A 86 -6.98 -3.85 0.98
CA ASP A 86 -6.89 -4.98 0.04
C ASP A 86 -6.56 -4.55 -1.40
N MET A 87 -7.15 -3.44 -1.88
CA MET A 87 -6.81 -2.89 -3.20
C MET A 87 -5.35 -2.44 -3.27
N LEU A 88 -4.84 -1.86 -2.18
CA LEU A 88 -3.44 -1.46 -2.08
C LEU A 88 -2.51 -2.68 -2.11
N ILE A 89 -2.85 -3.75 -1.39
CA ILE A 89 -2.09 -5.01 -1.41
C ILE A 89 -2.10 -5.63 -2.81
N ASP A 90 -3.27 -5.70 -3.45
CA ASP A 90 -3.42 -6.26 -4.79
C ASP A 90 -2.63 -5.44 -5.82
N TYR A 91 -2.71 -4.10 -5.76
CA TYR A 91 -1.92 -3.22 -6.61
C TYR A 91 -0.41 -3.47 -6.46
N LEU A 92 0.09 -3.61 -5.24
CA LEU A 92 1.50 -3.88 -4.98
C LEU A 92 1.95 -5.28 -5.44
N ARG A 93 1.03 -6.26 -5.49
CA ARG A 93 1.30 -7.58 -6.05
C ARG A 93 1.34 -7.54 -7.57
N ASP A 94 0.38 -6.85 -8.19
CA ASP A 94 0.27 -6.77 -9.65
C ASP A 94 1.43 -5.98 -10.28
N ASN A 95 2.04 -5.07 -9.51
CA ASN A 95 3.20 -4.27 -9.94
C ASN A 95 4.55 -4.80 -9.40
N SER A 96 4.59 -6.03 -8.88
CA SER A 96 5.82 -6.67 -8.38
C SER A 96 6.60 -7.49 -9.41
#